data_AF-A0A8T4GFN8-F1
#
_entry.id   AF-A0A8T4GFN8-F1
#
_cell.length_a   1.000
_cell.length_b   1.000
_cell.length_c   1.000
_cell.angle_alpha   90.00
_cell.angle_beta   90.00
_cell.angle_gamma   90.00
#
_symmetry.space_group_name_H-M   'P 1'
#
loop_
_entity.id
_entity.type
_entity.pdbx_description
1 polymer ?
#
loop_
_entity_poly.entity_id
_entity_poly.type
_entity_poly.pdbx_seq_one_letter_code
_entity_poly.pdbx_strand_id
1 'polypeptide(L)'
;MSQNLPPGVSPADIDRHFGGPTHEHEWEPVERDYPILEDMAAIFHERCVWAEVVNSYTDRQRDEVYYEYGRECDETRWRRFDLAYATELTGDEYPELQLDRGDINRLEEQDAELFDTIVEAVIEAEQAFPNETEIVEIDADPEQGQVVIRHDGFEFGYGPGVTDDE
;
A
#
# COMPACT_ATOMS: atom_id res chain seq x y z
N MET A 1 -39.48 -0.37 -14.44
CA MET A 1 -40.03 0.88 -14.99
C MET A 1 -39.31 1.16 -16.30
N SER A 2 -40.01 1.44 -17.40
CA SER A 2 -39.39 1.66 -18.71
C SER A 2 -38.77 3.06 -18.76
N GLN A 3 -37.45 3.15 -18.74
CA GLN A 3 -36.75 4.43 -18.94
C GLN A 3 -36.85 4.80 -20.44
N ASN A 4 -37.37 5.98 -20.74
CA ASN A 4 -37.40 6.52 -22.11
C ASN A 4 -35.99 6.96 -22.50
N LEU A 5 -35.22 6.04 -23.08
CA LEU A 5 -33.89 6.35 -23.58
C LEU A 5 -33.97 6.90 -25.01
N PRO A 6 -33.12 7.88 -25.37
CA PRO A 6 -33.08 8.42 -26.72
C PRO A 6 -32.74 7.32 -27.75
N PRO A 7 -33.27 7.41 -28.98
CA PRO A 7 -33.05 6.38 -29.99
C PRO A 7 -31.56 6.21 -30.29
N GLY A 8 -31.07 4.97 -30.19
CA GLY A 8 -29.66 4.62 -30.36
C GLY A 8 -28.86 4.56 -29.05
N VAL A 9 -29.48 4.83 -27.90
CA VAL A 9 -28.85 4.65 -26.58
C VAL A 9 -29.55 3.48 -25.88
N SER A 10 -28.81 2.41 -25.65
CA SER A 10 -29.26 1.27 -24.85
C SER A 10 -29.05 1.53 -23.35
N PRO A 11 -29.75 0.82 -22.46
CA PRO A 11 -29.44 0.84 -21.04
C PRO A 11 -27.96 0.47 -20.77
N ALA A 12 -27.39 -0.43 -21.58
CA ALA A 12 -25.97 -0.77 -21.50
C ALA A 12 -25.05 0.41 -21.86
N ASP A 13 -25.46 1.30 -22.77
CA ASP A 13 -24.70 2.53 -23.08
C ASP A 13 -24.74 3.54 -21.93
N ILE A 14 -25.82 3.54 -21.15
CA ILE A 14 -25.99 4.37 -19.95
C ILE A 14 -25.23 3.78 -18.77
N ASP A 15 -25.29 2.47 -18.54
CA ASP A 15 -24.47 1.81 -17.53
C ASP A 15 -22.98 1.94 -17.88
N ARG A 16 -22.64 1.89 -19.18
CA ARG A 16 -21.34 2.35 -19.65
C ARG A 16 -21.11 3.79 -19.18
N HIS A 17 -21.88 4.78 -19.63
CA HIS A 17 -21.54 6.19 -19.38
C HIS A 17 -21.70 6.71 -17.93
N PHE A 18 -22.55 6.10 -17.13
CA PHE A 18 -23.03 6.64 -15.85
C PHE A 18 -23.12 5.60 -14.73
N GLY A 19 -22.96 4.31 -15.02
CA GLY A 19 -22.76 3.31 -13.98
C GLY A 19 -21.38 3.51 -13.38
N GLY A 20 -21.30 3.80 -12.07
CA GLY A 20 -20.04 3.70 -11.35
C GLY A 20 -19.43 2.31 -11.59
N PRO A 21 -18.10 2.17 -11.61
CA PRO A 21 -17.46 0.90 -11.90
C PRO A 21 -18.00 -0.19 -10.96
N THR A 22 -18.66 -1.20 -11.52
CA THR A 22 -19.17 -2.39 -10.79
C THR A 22 -18.22 -3.57 -10.95
N HIS A 23 -16.93 -3.30 -11.13
CA HIS A 23 -15.90 -4.32 -11.25
C HIS A 23 -15.21 -4.56 -9.92
N GLU A 24 -14.55 -5.71 -9.82
CA GLU A 24 -13.59 -5.95 -8.74
C GLU A 24 -12.35 -5.10 -8.99
N HIS A 25 -11.97 -4.33 -7.98
CA HIS A 25 -10.81 -3.46 -8.08
C HIS A 25 -9.52 -4.25 -7.86
N GLU A 26 -8.62 -4.13 -8.82
CA GLU A 26 -7.23 -4.56 -8.68
C GLU A 26 -6.39 -3.31 -8.44
N TRP A 27 -5.68 -3.25 -7.32
CA TRP A 27 -4.98 -2.04 -6.87
C TRP A 27 -3.48 -2.20 -7.04
N GLU A 28 -2.81 -1.16 -7.53
CA GLU A 28 -1.35 -1.08 -7.50
C GLU A 28 -0.88 0.26 -6.93
N PRO A 29 0.26 0.31 -6.24
CA PRO A 29 0.88 1.57 -5.87
C PRO A 29 1.28 2.37 -7.11
N VAL A 30 0.96 3.67 -7.10
CA VAL A 30 1.38 4.63 -8.13
C VAL A 30 2.90 4.80 -8.08
N GLU A 31 3.48 4.83 -6.89
CA GLU A 31 4.92 4.85 -6.64
C GLU A 31 5.28 3.67 -5.72
N ARG A 32 5.76 2.58 -6.32
CA ARG A 32 6.02 1.33 -5.58
C ARG A 32 7.17 1.43 -4.59
N ASP A 33 8.20 2.20 -4.93
CA ASP A 33 9.45 2.27 -4.15
C ASP A 33 9.52 3.51 -3.23
N TYR A 34 8.48 4.34 -3.20
CA TYR A 34 8.47 5.61 -2.47
C TYR A 34 7.14 5.82 -1.73
N PRO A 35 6.85 4.99 -0.71
CA PRO A 35 5.77 5.32 0.21
C PRO A 35 6.04 6.66 0.90
N ILE A 36 4.98 7.32 1.33
CA ILE A 36 5.08 8.45 2.26
C ILE A 36 5.28 7.85 3.64
N LEU A 37 6.37 8.22 4.33
CA LEU A 37 6.56 7.85 5.74
C LEU A 37 6.11 9.01 6.62
N GLU A 38 5.06 8.80 7.40
CA GLU A 38 4.49 9.80 8.31
C GLU A 38 3.64 9.11 9.39
N ASP A 39 3.66 9.67 10.60
CA ASP A 39 2.82 9.24 11.72
C ASP A 39 3.03 7.75 12.05
N MET A 40 4.29 7.31 12.10
CA MET A 40 4.68 5.92 12.37
C MET A 40 4.07 4.94 11.35
N ALA A 41 3.94 5.35 10.10
CA ALA A 41 3.43 4.49 9.04
C ALA A 41 4.06 4.76 7.68
N ALA A 42 4.08 3.70 6.86
CA ALA A 42 4.32 3.79 5.43
C ALA A 42 2.98 3.82 4.68
N ILE A 43 2.78 4.86 3.87
CA ILE A 43 1.51 5.13 3.19
C ILE A 43 1.72 5.05 1.68
N PHE A 44 0.96 4.17 1.04
CA PHE A 44 0.95 4.00 -0.42
C PHE A 44 -0.28 4.66 -1.03
N HIS A 45 -0.06 5.49 -2.05
CA HIS A 45 -1.12 5.91 -2.96
C HIS A 45 -1.32 4.83 -4.02
N GLU A 46 -2.50 4.25 -4.09
CA GLU A 46 -2.82 3.18 -5.03
C GLU A 46 -3.85 3.63 -6.06
N ARG A 47 -3.74 3.11 -7.27
CA ARG A 47 -4.73 3.27 -8.35
C ARG A 47 -5.30 1.93 -8.75
N CYS A 48 -6.55 1.93 -9.20
CA CYS A 48 -7.14 0.75 -9.81
C CYS A 48 -6.51 0.52 -11.20
N VAL A 49 -6.05 -0.71 -11.47
CA VAL A 49 -5.49 -1.09 -12.78
C VAL A 49 -6.50 -1.79 -13.69
N TRP A 50 -7.76 -1.86 -13.27
CA TRP A 50 -8.80 -2.48 -14.07
C TRP A 50 -8.98 -1.77 -15.40
N ALA A 51 -9.02 -2.57 -16.47
CA ALA A 51 -9.34 -2.14 -17.83
C ALA A 51 -10.38 -3.06 -18.47
N GLU A 52 -11.43 -2.48 -19.05
CA GLU A 52 -12.48 -3.18 -19.79
C GLU A 52 -11.88 -3.84 -21.03
N VAL A 53 -11.85 -5.16 -21.10
CA VAL A 53 -11.54 -5.87 -22.36
C VAL A 53 -12.76 -5.81 -23.27
N VAL A 54 -12.65 -5.04 -24.37
CA VAL A 54 -13.75 -4.87 -25.34
C VAL A 54 -13.66 -5.83 -26.52
N ASN A 55 -12.49 -6.41 -26.77
CA ASN A 55 -12.27 -7.37 -27.85
C ASN A 55 -11.08 -8.28 -27.56
N SER A 56 -11.04 -9.44 -28.21
CA SER A 56 -9.85 -10.30 -28.21
C SER A 56 -9.69 -11.00 -29.56
N TYR A 57 -8.46 -11.19 -30.00
CA TYR A 57 -8.17 -11.98 -31.20
C TYR A 57 -6.95 -12.88 -31.00
N THR A 58 -6.97 -14.06 -31.63
CA THR A 58 -5.90 -15.06 -31.54
C THR A 58 -5.13 -15.13 -32.85
N ASP A 59 -3.82 -14.89 -32.78
CA ASP A 59 -2.91 -15.17 -33.90
C ASP A 59 -2.42 -16.63 -33.81
N ARG A 60 -2.98 -17.49 -34.67
CA ARG A 60 -2.63 -18.92 -34.71
C ARG A 60 -1.22 -19.21 -35.25
N GLN A 61 -0.56 -18.26 -35.91
CA GLN A 61 0.82 -18.47 -36.37
C GLN A 61 1.82 -18.26 -35.23
N ARG A 62 1.49 -17.37 -34.28
CA ARG A 62 2.32 -17.06 -33.12
C ARG A 62 1.88 -17.78 -31.84
N ASP A 63 0.70 -18.39 -31.86
CA ASP A 63 0.07 -19.00 -30.69
C ASP A 63 -0.14 -17.99 -29.55
N GLU A 64 -0.50 -16.76 -29.91
CA GLU A 64 -0.66 -15.61 -29.01
C GLU A 64 -2.10 -15.06 -29.05
N VAL A 65 -2.59 -14.58 -27.91
CA VAL A 65 -3.88 -13.89 -27.77
C VAL A 65 -3.63 -12.42 -27.46
N TYR A 66 -4.28 -11.54 -28.22
CA TYR A 66 -4.22 -10.10 -28.05
C TYR A 66 -5.56 -9.56 -27.58
N TYR A 67 -5.53 -8.57 -26.70
CA TYR A 67 -6.70 -7.93 -26.11
C TYR A 67 -6.79 -6.47 -26.55
N GLU A 68 -8.01 -5.99 -26.77
CA GLU A 68 -8.32 -4.58 -26.99
C GLU A 68 -9.02 -4.05 -25.73
N TYR A 69 -8.52 -2.93 -25.22
CA TYR A 69 -9.01 -2.31 -23.98
C TYR A 69 -9.87 -1.09 -24.29
N GLY A 70 -10.94 -0.92 -23.50
CA GLY A 70 -11.90 0.17 -23.61
C GLY A 70 -11.73 1.19 -22.49
N ARG A 71 -12.53 1.06 -21.43
CA ARG A 71 -12.52 1.95 -20.26
C ARG A 71 -11.50 1.51 -19.24
N GLU A 72 -10.87 2.48 -18.59
CA GLU A 72 -10.01 2.28 -17.43
C GLU A 72 -10.72 2.83 -16.19
N CYS A 73 -10.36 2.29 -15.02
CA CYS A 73 -10.83 2.81 -13.75
C CYS A 73 -9.88 3.90 -13.25
N ASP A 74 -10.38 5.11 -13.02
CA ASP A 74 -9.59 6.22 -12.48
C ASP A 74 -9.66 6.32 -10.94
N GLU A 75 -10.21 5.30 -10.28
CA GLU A 75 -10.35 5.32 -8.82
C GLU A 75 -9.00 5.13 -8.14
N THR A 76 -8.79 5.89 -7.06
CA THR A 76 -7.59 5.81 -6.23
C THR A 76 -7.96 5.59 -4.78
N ARG A 77 -7.02 5.05 -4.02
CA ARG A 77 -7.13 4.91 -2.56
C ARG A 77 -5.78 5.08 -1.90
N TRP A 78 -5.83 5.21 -0.58
CA TRP A 78 -4.64 5.24 0.27
C TRP A 78 -4.60 3.98 1.11
N ARG A 79 -3.43 3.35 1.17
CA ARG A 79 -3.18 2.20 2.03
C ARG A 79 -2.10 2.55 3.03
N ARG A 80 -2.28 2.12 4.26
CA ARG A 80 -1.41 2.43 5.39
C ARG A 80 -0.84 1.13 5.96
N PHE A 81 0.47 1.13 6.19
CA PHE A 81 1.23 0.09 6.87
C PHE A 81 1.75 0.72 8.16
N ASP A 82 1.21 0.31 9.30
CA ASP A 82 1.61 0.86 10.60
C ASP A 82 2.94 0.25 11.08
N LEU A 83 3.67 0.98 11.92
CA LEU A 83 4.88 0.48 12.56
C LEU A 83 4.59 -0.89 13.21
N ALA A 84 5.33 -1.89 12.74
CA ALA A 84 5.21 -3.27 13.15
C ALA A 84 6.32 -3.65 14.14
N TYR A 85 7.50 -3.05 14.00
CA TYR A 85 8.59 -3.21 14.97
C TYR A 85 9.61 -2.07 14.87
N ALA A 86 10.38 -1.91 15.94
CA ALA A 86 11.57 -1.07 16.01
C ALA A 86 12.71 -1.87 16.66
N THR A 87 13.90 -1.85 16.05
CA THR A 87 15.07 -2.58 16.56
C THR A 87 16.29 -1.66 16.55
N GLU A 88 17.02 -1.60 17.65
CA GLU A 88 18.32 -0.93 17.73
C GLU A 88 19.41 -1.88 17.25
N LEU A 89 20.08 -1.51 16.17
CA LEU A 89 21.18 -2.24 15.56
C LEU A 89 22.48 -1.90 16.30
N THR A 90 22.87 -2.75 17.24
CA THR A 90 24.23 -2.71 17.79
C THR A 90 25.18 -3.51 16.91
N GLY A 91 26.47 -3.19 16.95
CA GLY A 91 27.50 -3.94 16.21
C GLY A 91 27.76 -5.36 16.77
N ASP A 92 26.95 -5.81 17.72
CA ASP A 92 27.05 -7.10 18.40
C ASP A 92 26.08 -8.14 17.79
N GLU A 93 26.23 -9.41 18.16
CA GLU A 93 25.44 -10.53 17.62
C GLU A 93 23.93 -10.43 17.92
N TYR A 94 23.53 -9.58 18.87
CA TYR A 94 22.15 -9.37 19.30
C TYR A 94 21.86 -7.88 19.51
N PRO A 95 20.69 -7.37 19.06
CA PRO A 95 20.30 -5.98 19.29
C PRO A 95 20.09 -5.70 20.78
N GLU A 96 20.44 -4.49 21.24
CA GLU A 96 20.18 -4.06 22.63
C GLU A 96 18.69 -3.85 22.88
N LEU A 97 17.95 -3.45 21.84
CA LEU A 97 16.52 -3.20 21.90
C LEU A 97 15.84 -3.83 20.69
N GLN A 98 14.81 -4.63 20.94
CA GLN A 98 13.91 -5.16 19.93
C GLN A 98 12.49 -5.06 20.46
N LEU A 99 11.66 -4.26 19.80
CA LEU A 99 10.28 -4.01 20.18
C LEU A 99 9.39 -4.42 19.02
N ASP A 100 8.48 -5.36 19.27
CA ASP A 100 7.37 -5.59 18.35
C ASP A 100 6.22 -4.61 18.59
N ARG A 101 5.22 -4.62 17.72
CA ARG A 101 4.03 -3.78 17.82
C ARG A 101 3.33 -3.89 19.19
N GLY A 102 3.27 -5.09 19.77
CA GLY A 102 2.66 -5.31 21.07
C GLY A 102 3.44 -4.66 22.21
N ASP A 103 4.76 -4.66 22.13
CA ASP A 103 5.62 -3.95 23.06
C ASP A 103 5.51 -2.43 22.89
N ILE A 104 5.50 -1.92 21.66
CA ILE A 104 5.32 -0.49 21.35
C ILE A 104 3.99 0.03 21.91
N ASN A 105 2.88 -0.66 21.63
CA ASN A 105 1.56 -0.29 22.16
C ASN A 105 1.52 -0.30 23.69
N ARG A 106 2.18 -1.28 24.31
CA ARG A 106 2.26 -1.36 25.78
C ARG A 106 3.06 -0.18 26.36
N LEU A 107 4.13 0.25 25.70
CA LEU A 107 4.93 1.39 26.13
C LEU A 107 4.13 2.71 26.00
N GLU A 108 3.35 2.86 24.92
CA GLU A 108 2.43 3.99 24.74
C GLU A 108 1.39 4.06 25.87
N GLU A 109 0.70 2.95 26.16
CA GLU A 109 -0.31 2.88 27.21
C GLU A 109 0.25 3.19 28.62
N GLN A 110 1.53 2.91 28.84
CA GLN A 110 2.22 3.12 30.10
C GLN A 110 2.84 4.52 30.22
N ASP A 111 2.79 5.34 29.17
CA ASP A 111 3.46 6.65 29.12
C ASP A 111 4.96 6.49 29.46
N ALA A 112 5.59 5.44 28.91
CA ALA A 112 6.96 5.09 29.22
C ALA A 112 7.94 6.00 28.46
N GLU A 113 9.00 6.49 29.12
CA GLU A 113 10.04 7.32 28.48
C GLU A 113 10.69 6.64 27.25
N LEU A 114 10.71 5.31 27.23
CA LEU A 114 11.21 4.54 26.09
C LEU A 114 10.31 4.71 24.84
N PHE A 115 9.00 4.91 25.01
CA PHE A 115 8.10 5.20 23.89
C PHE A 115 8.48 6.51 23.21
N ASP A 116 8.68 7.58 23.98
CA ASP A 116 9.10 8.90 23.45
C ASP A 116 10.42 8.79 22.66
N THR A 117 11.37 7.99 23.18
CA THR A 117 12.66 7.75 22.50
C THR A 117 12.47 7.06 21.15
N ILE A 118 11.58 6.07 21.08
CA ILE A 118 11.29 5.36 19.83
C ILE A 118 10.55 6.25 18.84
N VAL A 119 9.58 7.04 19.32
CA VAL A 119 8.85 7.99 18.48
C VAL A 119 9.80 9.03 17.88
N GLU A 120 10.74 9.57 18.68
CA GLU A 120 11.75 10.51 18.17
C GLU A 120 12.61 9.87 17.08
N ALA A 121 13.12 8.65 17.30
CA ALA A 121 13.93 7.94 16.31
C ALA A 121 13.15 7.63 15.01
N VAL A 122 11.87 7.28 15.11
CA VAL A 122 10.99 7.08 13.94
C VAL A 122 10.81 8.40 13.20
N ILE A 123 10.48 9.50 13.88
CA ILE A 123 10.31 10.82 13.25
C ILE A 123 11.57 11.26 12.50
N GLU A 124 12.75 11.05 13.09
CA GLU A 124 14.02 11.35 12.42
C GLU A 124 14.20 10.52 11.14
N ALA A 125 13.90 9.22 11.19
CA ALA A 125 13.96 8.34 10.02
C ALA A 125 12.94 8.73 8.94
N GLU A 126 11.72 9.10 9.31
CA GLU A 126 10.67 9.57 8.40
C GLU A 126 11.10 10.85 7.67
N GLN A 127 11.72 11.81 8.38
CA GLN A 127 12.22 13.05 7.80
C GLN A 127 13.45 12.85 6.90
N ALA A 128 14.27 11.86 7.20
CA ALA A 128 15.45 11.48 6.42
C ALA A 128 15.10 10.74 5.12
N PHE A 129 13.94 10.08 5.07
CA PHE A 129 13.52 9.28 3.94
C PHE A 129 13.23 10.13 2.68
N PRO A 130 13.60 9.66 1.47
CA PRO A 130 14.39 8.46 1.17
C PRO A 130 15.90 8.72 1.08
N ASN A 131 16.36 9.94 1.32
CA ASN A 131 17.71 10.39 0.90
C ASN A 131 18.82 9.98 1.87
N GLU A 132 18.51 9.91 3.16
CA GLU A 132 19.47 9.67 4.24
C GLU A 132 19.22 8.33 4.97
N THR A 133 18.15 7.63 4.59
CA THR A 133 17.80 6.30 5.08
C THR A 133 18.35 5.19 4.18
N GLU A 134 18.74 4.06 4.75
CA GLU A 134 18.93 2.82 4.00
C GLU A 134 17.58 2.12 3.81
N ILE A 135 17.20 1.85 2.56
CA ILE A 135 16.01 1.08 2.22
C ILE A 135 16.40 -0.40 2.17
N VAL A 136 15.87 -1.19 3.10
CA VAL A 136 16.14 -2.63 3.18
C VAL A 136 15.15 -3.39 2.31
N GLU A 137 13.86 -3.08 2.45
CA GLU A 137 12.78 -3.76 1.74
C GLU A 137 11.58 -2.83 1.54
N ILE A 138 10.94 -2.93 0.38
CA ILE A 138 9.63 -2.31 0.12
C ILE A 138 8.80 -3.33 -0.66
N ASP A 139 7.79 -3.89 0.01
CA ASP A 139 6.76 -4.72 -0.57
C ASP A 139 5.38 -4.17 -0.18
N ALA A 140 4.63 -3.73 -1.18
CA ALA A 140 3.31 -3.14 -1.01
C ALA A 140 2.17 -4.17 -1.07
N ASP A 141 2.48 -5.48 -0.97
CA ASP A 141 1.46 -6.52 -0.90
C ASP A 141 0.45 -6.25 0.24
N PRO A 142 -0.87 -6.30 -0.05
CA PRO A 142 -1.92 -6.00 0.92
C PRO A 142 -1.89 -6.79 2.23
N GLU A 143 -1.51 -8.06 2.14
CA GLU A 143 -1.77 -9.06 3.18
C GLU A 143 -0.50 -9.42 3.91
N GLN A 144 0.63 -9.42 3.20
CA GLN A 144 1.91 -9.93 3.68
C GLN A 144 3.09 -8.99 3.42
N GLY A 145 2.85 -7.85 2.74
CA GLY A 145 3.90 -6.90 2.41
C GLY A 145 4.50 -6.23 3.65
N GLN A 146 5.64 -5.58 3.48
CA GLN A 146 6.28 -4.78 4.52
C GLN A 146 7.19 -3.71 3.91
N VAL A 147 7.42 -2.66 4.68
CA VAL A 147 8.43 -1.63 4.39
C VAL A 147 9.46 -1.67 5.51
N VAL A 148 10.72 -1.85 5.17
CA VAL A 148 11.82 -1.91 6.14
C VAL A 148 12.87 -0.87 5.77
N ILE A 149 13.15 0.03 6.69
CA ILE A 149 14.18 1.05 6.56
C ILE A 149 15.13 1.03 7.74
N ARG A 150 16.33 1.58 7.53
CA ARG A 150 17.30 1.82 8.59
C ARG A 150 17.76 3.26 8.58
N HIS A 151 17.93 3.80 9.79
CA HIS A 151 18.41 5.16 10.01
C HIS A 151 19.06 5.26 11.39
N ASP A 152 20.22 5.90 11.48
CA ASP A 152 20.92 6.20 12.74
C ASP A 152 21.00 5.05 13.76
N GLY A 153 21.30 3.85 13.27
CA GLY A 153 21.44 2.66 14.12
C GLY A 153 20.13 2.00 14.51
N PHE A 154 19.00 2.40 13.94
CA PHE A 154 17.72 1.72 14.09
C PHE A 154 17.27 1.07 12.79
N GLU A 155 16.50 -0.01 12.93
CA GLU A 155 15.69 -0.61 11.88
C GLU A 155 14.21 -0.48 12.25
N PHE A 156 13.41 0.01 11.32
CA PHE A 156 11.97 0.15 11.46
C PHE A 156 11.27 -0.66 10.39
N GLY A 157 10.38 -1.55 10.81
CA GLY A 157 9.50 -2.30 9.93
C GLY A 157 8.08 -1.80 10.03
N TYR A 158 7.46 -1.53 8.90
CA TYR A 158 6.04 -1.19 8.75
C TYR A 158 5.35 -2.34 8.04
N GLY A 159 4.21 -2.77 8.56
CA GLY A 159 3.44 -3.88 8.00
C GLY A 159 1.96 -3.55 7.95
N PRO A 160 1.16 -4.33 7.20
CA PRO A 160 -0.28 -4.21 7.26
C PRO A 160 -0.73 -4.26 8.74
N GLY A 161 -1.60 -3.34 9.12
CA GLY A 161 -2.23 -3.37 10.44
C GLY A 161 -2.84 -4.75 10.66
N VAL A 162 -2.76 -5.29 11.88
CA VAL A 162 -3.59 -6.45 12.19
C VAL A 162 -5.02 -5.95 12.05
N THR A 163 -5.75 -6.42 11.05
CA THR A 163 -7.21 -6.36 11.13
C THR A 163 -7.54 -7.17 12.38
N ASP A 164 -7.99 -6.51 13.44
CA ASP A 164 -8.55 -7.14 14.62
C ASP A 164 -9.77 -7.99 14.19
N ASP A 165 -9.50 -9.18 13.65
CA ASP A 165 -10.44 -10.26 13.44
C ASP A 165 -10.22 -11.28 14.57
N GLU A 166 -10.60 -10.90 15.79
CA GLU A 166 -11.02 -11.83 16.87
C GLU A 166 -12.26 -11.30 17.61
#